data_AF-X1DWA1-F1
#
_entry.id   AF-X1DWA1-F1
#
_cell.length_a   1.000
_cell.length_b   1.000
_cell.length_c   1.000
_cell.angle_alpha   90.00
_cell.angle_beta   90.00
_cell.angle_gamma   90.00
#
_symmetry.space_group_name_H-M   'P 1'
#
loop_
_entity.id
_entity.type
_entity.pdbx_description
1 polymer ?
#
loop_
_entity_poly.entity_id
_entity_poly.type
_entity_poly.pdbx_seq_one_letter_code
_entity_poly.pdbx_strand_id
1 'polypeptide(L)' 'MGWTPPTKFTVFISFLLMAFGLFIVIDLVFMAPDFIIIHIELIIGDFTQFETWGLIAIIVLFLSWFVFYLGVRLTGL' A
#
# COMPACT_ATOMS: atom_id res chain seq x y z
N MET A 1 6.28 20.51 20.96
CA MET A 1 6.78 19.40 20.14
C MET A 1 7.05 19.97 18.76
N GLY A 2 8.31 20.17 18.40
CA GLY A 2 8.66 20.64 17.06
C GLY A 2 8.30 19.55 16.06
N TRP A 3 7.59 19.90 14.99
CA TRP A 3 7.40 19.00 13.87
C TRP A 3 8.78 18.69 13.28
N THR A 4 9.28 17.47 13.52
CA THR A 4 10.52 17.00 12.91
C THR A 4 10.16 16.30 11.60
N PRO A 5 10.79 16.70 10.48
CA PRO A 5 10.49 16.10 9.20
C PRO A 5 10.92 14.62 9.20
N PRO A 6 10.11 13.73 8.58
CA PRO A 6 10.46 12.33 8.46
C PRO A 6 11.72 12.18 7.60
N THR A 7 12.48 11.10 7.83
CA THR A 7 13.69 10.85 7.05
C THR A 7 13.37 10.64 5.58
N LYS A 8 14.30 11.01 4.69
CA LYS A 8 14.17 10.82 3.23
C LYS A 8 13.85 9.37 2.87
N PHE A 9 14.42 8.41 3.62
CA PHE A 9 14.17 6.99 3.44
C PHE A 9 12.73 6.59 3.77
N THR A 10 12.19 7.09 4.87
CA THR A 10 10.78 6.85 5.24
C THR A 10 9.81 7.44 4.23
N VAL A 11 10.11 8.64 3.71
CA VAL A 11 9.32 9.26 2.63
C VAL A 11 9.38 8.41 1.37
N PHE A 12 10.55 7.92 0.98
CA PHE A 12 10.72 7.07 -0.19
C PHE A 12 9.93 5.76 -0.08
N ILE A 13 10.02 5.06 1.05
CA ILE A 13 9.29 3.80 1.27
C ILE A 13 7.78 4.04 1.28
N SER A 14 7.30 5.05 2.03
CA SER A 14 5.87 5.36 2.08
C SER A 14 5.33 5.75 0.71
N PHE A 15 6.10 6.46 -0.10
CA PHE A 15 5.75 6.77 -1.48
C PHE A 15 5.65 5.51 -2.36
N LEU A 16 6.62 4.59 -2.29
CA LEU A 16 6.57 3.34 -3.05
C LEU A 16 5.37 2.47 -2.66
N LEU A 17 5.09 2.35 -1.36
CA LEU A 17 3.92 1.63 -0.86
C LEU A 17 2.62 2.29 -1.33
N MET A 18 2.54 3.62 -1.29
CA MET A 18 1.37 4.36 -1.78
C MET A 18 1.16 4.13 -3.28
N ALA A 19 2.21 4.30 -4.08
CA ALA A 19 2.15 4.10 -5.52
C ALA A 19 1.73 2.67 -5.88
N PHE A 20 2.25 1.68 -5.18
CA PHE A 20 1.88 0.27 -5.38
C PHE A 20 0.41 0.01 -5.00
N GLY A 21 -0.03 0.50 -3.83
CA GLY A 21 -1.43 0.36 -3.40
C GLY A 21 -2.41 1.02 -4.36
N LEU A 22 -2.11 2.24 -4.83
CA LEU A 22 -2.91 2.94 -5.83
C LEU A 22 -2.94 2.21 -7.17
N PHE A 23 -1.83 1.62 -7.58
CA PHE A 23 -1.78 0.84 -8.80
C PHE A 23 -2.75 -0.36 -8.72
N ILE A 24 -2.75 -1.11 -7.62
CA ILE A 24 -3.68 -2.23 -7.42
C ILE A 24 -5.14 -1.73 -7.46
N VAL A 25 -5.44 -0.59 -6.82
CA VAL A 25 -6.80 -0.02 -6.87
C VAL A 25 -7.22 0.35 -8.29
N ILE A 26 -6.34 0.98 -9.06
CA ILE A 26 -6.61 1.34 -10.46
C ILE A 26 -6.88 0.07 -11.29
N ASP A 27 -6.03 -0.94 -11.16
CA ASP A 27 -6.17 -2.22 -11.86
C ASP A 27 -7.53 -2.89 -11.55
N LEU A 28 -7.93 -2.91 -10.28
CA LEU A 28 -9.23 -3.43 -9.82
C LEU A 28 -10.43 -2.62 -10.36
N VAL A 29 -10.34 -1.29 -10.36
CA VAL A 29 -11.45 -0.39 -10.76
C VAL A 29 -11.68 -0.41 -12.26
N PHE A 30 -10.60 -0.42 -13.05
CA PHE A 30 -10.70 -0.41 -14.50
C PHE A 30 -10.89 -1.80 -15.10
N MET A 31 -10.96 -2.85 -14.27
CA MET A 31 -11.05 -4.26 -14.68
C MET A 31 -10.07 -4.58 -15.83
N ALA A 32 -8.86 -4.00 -15.77
CA ALA A 32 -7.83 -4.17 -16.79
C ALA A 32 -6.94 -5.34 -16.34
N PRO A 33 -7.22 -6.60 -16.75
CA PRO A 33 -6.73 -7.77 -16.02
C PRO A 33 -5.26 -8.12 -16.31
N ASP A 34 -4.56 -7.33 -17.13
CA ASP A 34 -3.36 -7.80 -17.83
C ASP A 34 -2.04 -7.23 -17.27
N PHE A 35 -2.07 -6.30 -16.31
CA PHE A 35 -0.86 -5.56 -15.91
C PHE A 35 -0.23 -5.96 -14.57
N ILE A 36 -1.01 -6.25 -13.52
CA ILE A 36 -0.46 -6.70 -12.21
C ILE A 36 -1.11 -7.97 -11.65
N ILE A 37 -2.31 -8.33 -12.13
CA ILE A 37 -2.82 -9.68 -11.95
C ILE A 37 -2.02 -10.62 -12.88
N ILE A 38 -0.72 -10.77 -12.60
CA ILE A 38 -0.11 -12.08 -12.71
C ILE A 38 -1.16 -13.00 -12.09
N HIS A 39 -1.64 -13.96 -12.87
CA HIS A 39 -2.65 -14.95 -12.53
C HIS A 39 -2.16 -15.84 -11.38
N ILE A 40 -1.83 -15.22 -10.26
CA ILE A 40 -1.58 -15.82 -8.98
C ILE A 40 -2.98 -15.92 -8.41
N GLU A 41 -3.56 -17.10 -8.59
CA GLU A 41 -4.76 -17.51 -7.89
C GLU A 41 -4.42 -17.59 -6.39
N LEU A 42 -4.35 -16.42 -5.75
CA LEU A 42 -4.20 -16.32 -4.31
C LEU A 42 -5.59 -16.44 -3.71
N ILE A 43 -6.01 -17.66 -3.44
CA ILE A 43 -7.25 -17.95 -2.73
C ILE A 43 -6.94 -17.97 -1.24
N ILE A 44 -7.42 -16.96 -0.52
CA ILE A 44 -7.36 -16.92 0.94
C ILE A 44 -8.76 -17.32 1.43
N GLY A 45 -8.97 -18.58 1.80
CA GLY A 45 -10.29 -19.06 2.24
C GLY A 45 -11.36 -18.94 1.15
N ASP A 46 -12.57 -18.49 1.52
CA ASP A 46 -13.71 -18.35 0.61
C ASP A 46 -13.78 -16.98 -0.11
N PHE A 47 -12.72 -16.16 -0.02
CA PHE A 47 -12.70 -14.85 -0.69
C PHE A 47 -12.45 -14.98 -2.19
N THR A 48 -13.19 -14.20 -2.97
CA THR A 48 -12.93 -14.04 -4.40
C THR A 48 -11.58 -13.36 -4.63
N GLN A 49 -11.02 -13.54 -5.83
CA GLN A 49 -9.75 -12.90 -6.21
C GLN A 49 -9.83 -11.37 -6.10
N PHE A 50 -10.96 -10.78 -6.51
CA PHE A 50 -11.19 -9.33 -6.39
C PHE A 50 -11.15 -8.87 -4.93
N GLU A 51 -11.83 -9.58 -4.02
CA GLU A 51 -11.85 -9.27 -2.59
C GLU A 51 -10.45 -9.41 -1.98
N THR A 52 -9.71 -10.45 -2.35
CA THR A 52 -8.35 -10.69 -1.87
C THR A 52 -7.41 -9.57 -2.26
N TRP A 53 -7.39 -9.19 -3.54
CA TRP A 53 -6.55 -8.08 -4.02
C TRP A 53 -7.01 -6.73 -3.48
N GLY A 54 -8.31 -6.52 -3.30
CA GLY A 54 -8.86 -5.33 -2.64
C GLY A 54 -8.38 -5.20 -1.20
N LEU A 55 -8.37 -6.31 -0.45
CA LEU A 55 -7.85 -6.35 0.92
C LEU A 55 -6.34 -6.04 0.96
N ILE A 56 -5.57 -6.61 0.05
CA ILE A 56 -4.13 -6.31 -0.09
C ILE A 56 -3.93 -4.81 -0.38
N ALA A 57 -4.69 -4.23 -1.30
CA ALA A 57 -4.59 -2.80 -1.62
C ALA A 57 -4.82 -1.93 -0.39
N ILE A 58 -5.85 -2.22 0.39
CA ILE A 58 -6.16 -1.49 1.64
C ILE A 58 -5.02 -1.63 2.65
N ILE A 59 -4.48 -2.83 2.85
CA ILE A 59 -3.35 -3.07 3.77
C ILE A 59 -2.12 -2.28 3.32
N VAL A 60 -1.80 -2.29 2.04
CA VAL A 60 -0.63 -1.58 1.49
C VAL A 60 -0.79 -0.06 1.66
N LEU A 61 -1.97 0.49 1.38
CA LEU A 61 -2.27 1.91 1.58
C LEU A 61 -2.18 2.29 3.07
N PHE A 62 -2.70 1.45 3.96
CA PHE A 62 -2.57 1.65 5.40
C PHE A 62 -1.10 1.60 5.85
N LEU A 63 -0.31 0.63 5.37
CA LEU A 63 1.12 0.51 5.68
C LEU A 63 1.90 1.73 5.20
N SER A 64 1.59 2.28 4.03
CA SER A 64 2.18 3.53 3.55
C SER A 64 1.99 4.65 4.57
N TRP A 65 0.75 4.86 5.02
CA TRP A 65 0.42 5.90 6.00
C TRP A 65 1.05 5.63 7.36
N PHE A 66 1.04 4.39 7.81
CA PHE A 66 1.63 3.98 9.08
C PHE A 66 3.16 4.20 9.11
N VAL A 67 3.85 3.83 8.04
CA VAL A 67 5.30 4.06 7.89
C VAL A 67 5.61 5.55 7.89
N PHE A 68 4.81 6.36 7.20
CA PHE A 68 4.96 7.81 7.21
C PHE A 68 4.77 8.39 8.62
N TYR A 69 3.72 7.96 9.32
CA TYR A 69 3.43 8.35 10.71
C TYR A 69 4.58 7.97 11.66
N LEU A 70 5.09 6.75 11.57
CA LEU A 70 6.25 6.30 12.34
C LEU A 70 7.49 7.15 12.03
N GLY A 71 7.71 7.48 10.76
CA GLY A 71 8.78 8.37 10.32
C GLY A 71 8.77 9.71 11.04
N VAL A 72 7.61 10.32 11.19
CA VAL A 72 7.41 11.60 11.89
C VAL A 72 7.57 11.43 13.41
N ARG A 73 7.03 10.37 14.00
CA ARG A 73 7.06 10.15 15.45
C ARG A 73 8.44 9.77 15.97
N LEU A 74 9.18 8.93 15.25
CA LEU A 74 10.47 8.40 15.68
C LEU A 74 11.62 9.39 15.50
N THR A 75 11.51 10.37 14.59
CA THR A 75 12.50 11.46 14.49
C THR A 75 12.33 12.53 15.57
N GLY A 76 11.30 12.44 16.41
CA GLY A 76 11.07 13.32 17.57
C GLY A 76 11.59 12.77 18.91
N LEU A 77 12.22 11.59 18.91
CA LEU A 77 12.96 10.99 20.03
C LEU A 77 14.46 11.26 19.86
#